data_AF-A0A9P7FZL1-F1
#
_entry.id   AF-A0A9P7FZL1-F1
#
_cell.length_a   1.000
_cell.length_b   1.000
_cell.length_c   1.000
_cell.angle_alpha   90.00
_cell.angle_beta   90.00
_cell.angle_gamma   90.00
#
_symmetry.space_group_name_H-M   'P 1'
#
loop_
_entity.id
_entity.type
_entity.pdbx_description
1 polymer ?
#
loop_
_entity_poly.entity_id
_entity_poly.type
_entity_poly.pdbx_seq_one_letter_code
_entity_poly.pdbx_strand_id
1 'polypeptide(L)'
;LLHFKLKGNIRAFASFHGINTNDNNPRVKYNMHVELVKKRYDAHGMEAGWTLMLKTVERTRRYLAKVTWRTEDFDAIVVSAGQYNAPNIPCIPGLKEWADQFPGNVQHSRAYCHPKPFKDKTVLIVGAATSSAEIACNLNPHIAKT
;
A
#
# COMPACT_ATOMS: atom_id res chain seq x y z
N LEU A 1 6.40 18.16 -8.70
CA LEU A 1 5.90 17.49 -9.93
C LEU A 1 4.42 17.17 -9.76
N LEU A 2 3.57 17.48 -10.74
CA LEU A 2 2.15 17.09 -10.67
C LEU A 2 2.06 15.55 -10.66
N HIS A 3 1.24 14.97 -9.77
CA HIS A 3 1.08 13.52 -9.63
C HIS A 3 0.78 12.81 -10.97
N PHE A 4 -0.02 13.44 -11.83
CA PHE A 4 -0.34 12.92 -13.16
C PHE A 4 0.89 12.77 -14.08
N LYS A 5 1.83 13.74 -14.04
CA LYS A 5 3.05 13.69 -14.86
C LYS A 5 3.94 12.51 -14.44
N LEU A 6 4.10 12.29 -13.13
CA LEU A 6 4.87 11.16 -12.61
C LEU A 6 4.21 9.82 -12.99
N LYS A 7 2.89 9.70 -12.83
CA LYS A 7 2.15 8.50 -13.23
C LYS A 7 2.30 8.20 -14.72
N GLY A 8 2.28 9.23 -15.57
CA GLY A 8 2.54 9.12 -17.01
C GLY A 8 3.92 8.54 -17.30
N ASN A 9 4.96 9.10 -16.67
CA ASN A 9 6.34 8.63 -16.83
C ASN A 9 6.52 7.17 -16.37
N ILE A 10 5.97 6.80 -15.22
CA ILE A 10 6.04 5.42 -14.70
C ILE A 10 5.35 4.46 -15.68
N ARG A 11 4.19 4.83 -16.22
CA ARG A 11 3.47 4.00 -17.19
C ARG A 11 4.25 3.84 -18.49
N ALA A 12 4.86 4.92 -18.99
CA ALA A 12 5.68 4.88 -20.21
C ALA A 12 6.93 3.99 -19.99
N PHE A 13 7.60 4.15 -18.85
CA PHE A 13 8.74 3.32 -18.46
C PHE A 13 8.35 1.83 -18.35
N ALA A 14 7.24 1.53 -17.68
CA ALA A 14 6.73 0.16 -17.58
C ALA A 14 6.45 -0.44 -18.97
N SER A 15 5.85 0.33 -19.88
CA SER A 15 5.57 -0.12 -21.24
C SER A 15 6.83 -0.35 -22.07
N PHE A 16 7.83 0.54 -21.93
CA PHE A 16 9.12 0.38 -22.59
C PHE A 16 9.83 -0.93 -22.20
N HIS A 17 9.68 -1.35 -20.95
CA HIS A 17 10.22 -2.63 -20.46
C HIS A 17 9.27 -3.83 -20.65
N GLY A 18 8.11 -3.64 -21.28
CA GLY A 18 7.11 -4.69 -21.45
C GLY A 18 6.54 -5.20 -20.13
N ILE A 19 6.54 -4.39 -19.08
CA ILE A 19 6.04 -4.74 -17.73
C ILE A 19 4.79 -3.95 -17.39
N ASN A 20 4.04 -3.45 -18.37
CA ASN A 20 2.74 -2.83 -18.18
C ASN A 20 1.63 -3.89 -18.23
N THR A 21 0.44 -3.53 -17.73
CA THR A 21 -0.71 -4.45 -17.65
C THR A 21 -1.19 -4.95 -19.02
N ASN A 22 -0.88 -4.22 -20.08
CA ASN A 22 -1.37 -4.47 -21.43
C ASN A 22 -0.30 -5.04 -22.37
N ASP A 23 0.93 -5.26 -21.88
CA ASP A 23 2.05 -5.70 -22.73
C ASP A 23 2.13 -7.23 -22.89
N ASN A 24 1.18 -7.97 -22.30
CA ASN A 24 1.07 -9.43 -22.38
C ASN A 24 2.36 -10.20 -22.02
N ASN A 25 3.20 -9.63 -21.15
CA ASN A 25 4.44 -10.27 -20.74
C ASN A 25 4.19 -11.46 -19.82
N PRO A 26 4.60 -12.69 -20.21
CA PRO A 26 4.32 -13.89 -19.41
C PRO A 26 5.06 -13.90 -18.07
N ARG A 27 6.14 -13.13 -17.93
CA ARG A 27 6.97 -13.04 -16.71
C ARG A 27 6.40 -12.10 -15.64
N VAL A 28 5.43 -11.26 -15.99
CA VAL A 28 4.79 -10.34 -15.06
C VAL A 28 3.36 -10.83 -14.79
N LYS A 29 3.06 -11.08 -13.52
CA LYS A 29 1.72 -11.52 -13.08
C LYS A 29 1.11 -10.42 -12.22
N TYR A 30 0.01 -9.84 -12.71
CA TYR A 30 -0.83 -8.92 -11.94
C TYR A 30 -1.90 -9.67 -11.16
N ASN A 31 -2.56 -8.98 -10.23
CA ASN A 31 -3.65 -9.54 -9.42
C ASN A 31 -3.23 -10.82 -8.65
N MET A 32 -1.96 -10.85 -8.25
CA MET A 32 -1.33 -11.95 -7.55
C MET A 32 -0.77 -11.43 -6.25
N HIS A 33 -1.17 -12.06 -5.15
CA HIS A 33 -0.68 -11.76 -3.82
C HIS A 33 0.36 -12.81 -3.42
N VAL A 34 1.51 -12.34 -2.96
CA VAL A 34 2.49 -13.19 -2.27
C VAL A 34 2.15 -13.15 -0.79
N GLU A 35 1.69 -14.28 -0.26
CA GLU A 35 1.16 -14.38 1.11
C GLU A 35 2.22 -14.87 2.09
N LEU A 36 3.11 -15.74 1.62
CA LEU A 36 4.21 -16.26 2.42
C LEU A 36 5.44 -16.52 1.53
N VAL A 37 6.60 -16.26 2.11
CA VAL A 37 7.90 -16.61 1.57
C VAL A 37 8.63 -17.45 2.61
N LYS A 38 9.01 -18.68 2.25
CA LYS A 38 9.69 -19.61 3.16
C LYS A 38 11.00 -20.10 2.52
N LYS A 39 12.08 -20.16 3.31
CA LYS A 39 13.31 -20.81 2.89
C LYS A 39 13.08 -22.31 2.68
N ARG A 40 13.59 -22.83 1.57
CA ARG A 40 13.58 -24.24 1.20
C ARG A 40 14.96 -24.83 1.48
N TYR A 41 14.98 -26.05 2.02
CA TYR A 41 16.20 -26.78 2.34
C TYR A 41 16.18 -28.13 1.62
N ASP A 42 17.36 -28.63 1.22
CA ASP A 42 17.51 -29.96 0.65
C ASP A 42 17.55 -31.06 1.73
N ALA A 43 17.72 -32.32 1.30
CA ALA A 43 17.82 -33.47 2.20
C ALA A 43 19.03 -33.43 3.14
N HIS A 44 20.04 -32.62 2.85
CA HIS A 44 21.25 -32.44 3.64
C HIS A 44 21.20 -31.19 4.54
N GLY A 45 20.07 -30.47 4.54
CA GLY A 45 19.88 -29.25 5.33
C GLY A 45 20.52 -28.00 4.71
N MET A 46 20.98 -28.06 3.46
CA MET A 46 21.55 -26.93 2.74
C MET A 46 20.43 -26.06 2.13
N GLU A 47 20.66 -24.74 2.04
CA GLU A 47 19.70 -23.82 1.43
C GLU A 47 19.51 -24.16 -0.05
N ALA A 48 18.27 -24.50 -0.42
CA ALA A 48 17.87 -24.93 -1.76
C ALA A 48 16.97 -23.89 -2.45
N GLY A 49 16.93 -22.66 -1.94
CA GLY A 49 16.13 -21.56 -2.48
C GLY A 49 14.91 -21.22 -1.62
N TRP A 50 13.83 -20.79 -2.29
CA TRP A 50 12.64 -20.20 -1.65
C TRP A 50 11.36 -20.77 -2.24
N THR A 51 10.38 -21.03 -1.37
CA THR A 51 9.02 -21.39 -1.76
C THR A 51 8.08 -20.24 -1.46
N LEU A 52 7.34 -19.79 -2.46
CA LEU A 52 6.33 -18.75 -2.36
C LEU A 52 4.94 -19.37 -2.29
N MET A 53 4.10 -18.86 -1.40
CA MET A 53 2.67 -19.13 -1.40
C MET A 53 1.94 -17.96 -2.06
N LEU A 54 1.27 -18.25 -3.17
CA LEU A 54 0.64 -17.27 -4.04
C LEU A 54 -0.87 -17.42 -3.98
N LYS A 55 -1.56 -16.27 -4.00
CA LYS A 55 -3.01 -16.18 -4.02
C LYS A 55 -3.46 -15.31 -5.17
N THR A 56 -4.35 -15.86 -6.00
CA THR A 56 -5.01 -15.12 -7.10
C THR A 56 -6.49 -15.00 -6.78
N VAL A 57 -7.05 -13.81 -7.01
CA VAL A 57 -8.47 -13.53 -6.77
C VAL A 57 -9.14 -13.15 -8.09
N GLU A 58 -9.94 -14.05 -8.64
CA GLU A 58 -10.64 -13.83 -9.90
C GLU A 58 -12.11 -13.49 -9.62
N ARG A 59 -12.56 -12.32 -10.07
CA ARG A 59 -13.96 -11.92 -9.95
C ARG A 59 -14.78 -12.63 -11.03
N THR A 60 -15.70 -13.51 -10.63
CA THR A 60 -16.50 -14.31 -11.58
C THR A 60 -17.86 -13.69 -11.87
N ARG A 61 -18.57 -13.21 -10.84
CA ARG A 61 -19.88 -12.51 -10.96
C ARG A 61 -19.97 -11.36 -9.96
N ARG A 62 -21.05 -10.56 -10.02
CA ARG A 62 -21.21 -9.30 -9.25
C ARG A 62 -20.88 -9.43 -7.74
N TYR A 63 -21.07 -10.61 -7.15
CA TYR A 63 -20.79 -10.91 -5.73
C TYR A 63 -20.00 -12.21 -5.48
N LEU A 64 -19.40 -12.80 -6.52
CA LEU A 64 -18.63 -14.04 -6.39
C LEU A 64 -17.19 -13.80 -6.85
N ALA A 65 -16.25 -14.18 -6.00
CA ALA A 65 -14.84 -14.22 -6.30
C ALA A 65 -14.32 -15.65 -6.10
N LYS A 66 -13.56 -16.14 -7.07
CA LYS A 66 -12.83 -17.39 -6.96
C LYS A 66 -11.44 -17.08 -6.44
N VAL A 67 -11.07 -17.69 -5.32
CA VAL A 67 -9.71 -17.60 -4.77
C VAL A 67 -8.98 -18.88 -5.12
N THR A 68 -7.78 -18.75 -5.71
CA THR A 68 -6.92 -19.88 -6.04
C THR A 68 -5.58 -19.71 -5.35
N TRP A 69 -5.16 -20.76 -4.65
CA TRP A 69 -3.88 -20.84 -3.95
C TRP A 69 -2.93 -21.74 -4.73
N ARG A 70 -1.66 -21.37 -4.78
CA ARG A 70 -0.61 -22.19 -5.39
C ARG A 70 0.74 -21.92 -4.75
N THR A 71 1.67 -22.84 -4.92
CA THR A 71 3.06 -22.69 -4.48
C THR A 71 3.99 -22.70 -5.67
N GLU A 72 5.00 -21.84 -5.64
CA GLU A 72 6.04 -21.78 -6.67
C GLU A 72 7.41 -21.65 -6.01
N ASP A 73 8.39 -22.37 -6.56
CA ASP A 73 9.75 -22.42 -6.05
C ASP A 73 10.69 -21.59 -6.92
N PHE A 74 11.62 -20.87 -6.28
CA PHE A 74 12.60 -20.00 -6.91
C PHE A 74 13.96 -20.12 -6.25
N ASP A 75 15.03 -19.95 -7.03
CA ASP A 75 16.40 -19.98 -6.50
C ASP A 75 16.72 -18.72 -5.69
N ALA A 76 16.20 -17.58 -6.12
CA ALA A 76 16.41 -16.29 -5.49
C ALA A 76 15.16 -15.42 -5.57
N ILE A 77 15.05 -14.47 -4.63
CA ILE A 77 13.94 -13.53 -4.54
C ILE A 77 14.45 -12.10 -4.35
N VAL A 78 13.73 -11.13 -4.91
CA VAL A 78 13.96 -9.70 -4.65
C VAL A 78 12.66 -9.12 -4.11
N VAL A 79 12.71 -8.49 -2.94
CA VAL A 79 11.53 -7.93 -2.28
C VAL A 79 11.44 -6.43 -2.56
N SER A 80 10.47 -6.04 -3.40
CA SER A 80 10.21 -4.64 -3.78
C SER A 80 8.78 -4.20 -3.46
N ALA A 81 8.25 -4.60 -2.29
CA ALA A 81 6.86 -4.35 -1.89
C ALA A 81 6.56 -2.91 -1.41
N GLY A 82 7.61 -2.11 -1.16
CA GLY A 82 7.50 -0.75 -0.65
C GLY A 82 7.19 -0.66 0.85
N GLN A 83 7.77 0.34 1.52
CA GLN A 83 7.74 0.48 2.98
C GLN A 83 6.57 1.31 3.54
N TYR A 84 5.93 2.15 2.72
CA TYR A 84 4.93 3.12 3.19
C TYR A 84 3.50 2.56 3.26
N ASN A 85 3.37 1.23 3.35
CA ASN A 85 2.09 0.52 3.23
C ASN A 85 1.35 0.29 4.55
N ALA A 86 2.06 0.12 5.65
CA ALA A 86 1.46 -0.02 6.97
C ALA A 86 1.54 1.33 7.72
N PRO A 87 0.40 1.91 8.17
CA PRO A 87 0.42 3.04 9.10
C PRO A 87 1.18 2.69 10.38
N ASN A 88 1.96 3.65 10.89
CA ASN A 88 2.54 3.55 12.23
C ASN A 88 1.76 4.48 13.16
N ILE A 89 0.86 3.93 13.96
CA ILE A 89 0.07 4.69 14.94
C ILE A 89 0.57 4.29 16.33
N PRO A 90 1.23 5.19 17.07
CA PRO A 90 1.74 4.88 18.40
C PRO A 90 0.60 4.62 19.39
N CYS A 91 0.86 3.77 20.39
CA CYS A 91 -0.07 3.56 21.49
C CYS A 91 -0.01 4.76 22.44
N ILE A 92 -0.96 5.69 22.28
CA ILE A 92 -1.11 6.86 23.15
C ILE A 92 -2.26 6.58 24.13
N PRO A 93 -2.07 6.77 25.45
CA PRO A 93 -3.14 6.61 26.43
C PRO A 93 -4.37 7.46 26.06
N GLY A 94 -5.57 6.86 26.05
CA GLY A 94 -6.82 7.55 25.70
C GLY A 94 -7.12 7.63 24.20
N LEU A 95 -6.16 7.32 23.31
CA LEU A 95 -6.37 7.45 21.86
C LEU A 95 -7.40 6.45 21.32
N LYS A 96 -7.39 5.22 21.85
CA LYS A 96 -8.35 4.20 21.44
C LYS A 96 -9.76 4.60 21.87
N GLU A 97 -9.91 5.03 23.11
CA GLU A 97 -11.17 5.48 23.70
C GLU A 97 -11.72 6.68 22.92
N TRP A 98 -10.86 7.64 22.57
CA TRP A 98 -11.22 8.77 21.73
C TRP A 98 -11.67 8.37 20.32
N ALA A 99 -10.95 7.44 19.68
CA ALA A 99 -11.29 6.95 18.35
C ALA A 99 -12.62 6.17 18.34
N ASP A 100 -12.89 5.40 19.40
CA ASP A 100 -14.15 4.67 19.58
C ASP A 100 -15.33 5.64 19.85
N GLN A 101 -15.11 6.69 20.66
CA GLN A 101 -16.12 7.70 20.97
C GLN A 101 -16.43 8.61 19.77
N PHE A 102 -15.43 8.93 18.94
CA PHE A 102 -15.56 9.80 17.78
C PHE A 102 -15.03 9.13 16.49
N PRO A 103 -15.79 8.17 15.92
CA PRO A 103 -15.36 7.45 14.72
C PRO A 103 -15.08 8.40 13.55
N GLY A 104 -13.94 8.22 12.90
CA GLY A 104 -13.52 9.02 11.74
C GLY A 104 -12.82 10.34 12.09
N ASN A 105 -12.71 10.72 13.37
CA ASN A 105 -11.96 11.92 13.77
C ASN A 105 -10.46 11.68 13.93
N VAL A 106 -10.02 10.42 13.96
CA VAL A 106 -8.59 10.03 13.98
C VAL A 106 -8.21 9.45 12.63
N GLN A 107 -7.19 10.02 11.99
CA GLN A 107 -6.75 9.61 10.66
C GLN A 107 -5.22 9.67 10.53
N HIS A 108 -4.61 8.62 10.00
CA HIS A 108 -3.19 8.61 9.65
C HIS A 108 -2.97 9.27 8.28
N SER A 109 -1.81 9.91 8.06
CA SER A 109 -1.46 10.61 6.81
C SER A 109 -1.66 9.76 5.54
N ARG A 110 -1.39 8.45 5.62
CA ARG A 110 -1.67 7.47 4.55
C ARG A 110 -3.10 7.53 3.99
N ALA A 111 -4.09 7.85 4.82
CA ALA A 111 -5.49 7.93 4.39
C ALA A 111 -5.88 9.32 3.88
N TYR A 112 -5.04 10.34 4.06
CA TYR A 112 -5.34 11.71 3.65
C TYR A 112 -5.30 11.81 2.11
N CYS A 113 -6.40 12.25 1.50
CA CYS A 113 -6.51 12.39 0.04
C CYS A 113 -6.64 13.86 -0.42
N HIS A 114 -7.43 14.66 0.29
CA HIS A 114 -7.73 16.04 -0.08
C HIS A 114 -8.30 16.80 1.13
N PRO A 115 -8.26 18.15 1.15
CA PRO A 115 -8.58 18.95 2.34
C PRO A 115 -10.08 19.13 2.59
N LYS A 116 -10.93 18.85 1.58
CA LYS A 116 -12.38 19.10 1.63
C LYS A 116 -13.13 18.57 2.88
N PRO A 117 -12.86 17.36 3.42
CA PRO A 117 -13.53 16.82 4.61
C PRO A 117 -13.21 17.56 5.91
N PHE A 118 -12.16 18.39 5.89
CA PHE A 118 -11.65 19.16 7.02
C PHE A 118 -12.08 20.62 6.95
N LYS A 119 -12.89 20.99 5.96
CA LYS A 119 -13.36 22.36 5.80
C LYS A 119 -14.08 22.82 7.07
N ASP A 120 -13.73 24.01 7.54
CA ASP A 120 -14.31 24.64 8.73
C ASP A 120 -14.15 23.81 10.03
N LYS A 121 -13.22 22.85 10.05
CA LYS A 121 -12.88 22.07 11.25
C LYS A 121 -11.57 22.57 11.88
N THR A 122 -11.46 22.39 13.20
CA THR A 122 -10.17 22.48 13.90
C THR A 122 -9.44 21.15 13.76
N VAL A 123 -8.21 21.18 13.25
CA VAL A 123 -7.42 19.96 12.97
C VAL A 123 -6.12 20.00 13.75
N LEU A 124 -5.85 18.95 14.52
CA LEU A 124 -4.55 18.70 15.15
C LEU A 124 -3.73 17.75 14.29
N ILE A 125 -2.52 18.14 13.93
CA ILE A 125 -1.57 17.29 13.21
C ILE A 125 -0.49 16.83 14.18
N VAL A 126 -0.35 15.51 14.33
CA VAL A 126 0.67 14.89 15.20
C VAL A 126 1.81 14.37 14.34
N GLY A 127 3.01 14.95 14.52
CA GLY A 127 4.23 14.60 13.80
C GLY A 127 4.90 15.79 13.11
N ALA A 128 6.22 15.75 12.94
CA ALA A 128 7.04 16.85 12.40
C ALA A 128 7.86 16.44 11.16
N ALA A 129 7.35 15.48 10.37
CA ALA A 129 7.99 15.01 9.15
C ALA A 129 7.41 15.68 7.90
N THR A 130 7.96 15.37 6.71
CA THR A 130 7.53 15.98 5.44
C THR A 130 6.02 15.88 5.20
N SER A 131 5.41 14.72 5.50
CA SER A 131 3.97 14.53 5.30
C SER A 131 3.12 15.43 6.19
N SER A 132 3.52 15.72 7.43
CA SER A 132 2.76 16.63 8.28
C SER A 132 2.86 18.07 7.79
N ALA A 133 4.04 18.51 7.36
CA ALA A 133 4.23 19.82 6.76
C ALA A 133 3.41 20.00 5.47
N GLU A 134 3.44 19.03 4.56
CA GLU A 134 2.67 19.09 3.31
C GLU A 134 1.16 19.10 3.56
N ILE A 135 0.67 18.24 4.47
CA ILE A 135 -0.75 18.22 4.85
C ILE A 135 -1.16 19.53 5.52
N ALA A 136 -0.34 20.08 6.43
CA ALA A 136 -0.61 21.35 7.08
C ALA A 136 -0.74 22.48 6.05
N CYS A 137 0.22 22.59 5.13
CA CYS A 137 0.17 23.57 4.04
C CYS A 137 -1.08 23.39 3.16
N ASN A 138 -1.47 22.14 2.88
CA ASN A 138 -2.65 21.86 2.07
C ASN A 138 -3.98 22.17 2.80
N LEU A 139 -4.02 21.99 4.12
CA LEU A 139 -5.20 22.24 4.96
C LEU A 139 -5.40 23.72 5.29
N ASN A 140 -4.32 24.48 5.50
CA ASN A 140 -4.34 25.87 5.93
C ASN A 140 -5.38 26.78 5.22
N PRO A 141 -5.56 26.73 3.88
CA PRO A 141 -6.57 27.56 3.22
C PRO A 141 -8.03 27.11 3.42
N HIS A 142 -8.28 25.97 4.07
CA HIS A 142 -9.61 25.34 4.16
C HIS A 142 -10.14 25.15 5.57
N ILE A 143 -9.27 25.13 6.58
CA ILE A 143 -9.64 24.85 7.98
C ILE A 143 -10.17 26.10 8.69
N ALA A 144 -10.86 25.90 9.81
CA ALA A 144 -11.24 27.00 10.69
C ALA A 144 -9.97 27.67 11.24
N LYS A 145 -9.91 29.01 11.14
CA LYS A 145 -8.84 29.79 11.78
C LYS A 145 -9.20 29.93 13.26
N THR A 146 -8.39 29.33 14.13
CA THR A 146 -8.33 29.66 15.57
C THR A 146 -7.80 31.07 15.77
#